data_AF-A0A1Y2JNI5-F1
#
_entry.id   AF-A0A1Y2JNI5-F1
#
_cell.length_a   1.000
_cell.length_b   1.000
_cell.length_c   1.000
_cell.angle_alpha   90.00
_cell.angle_beta   90.00
_cell.angle_gamma   90.00
#
_symmetry.space_group_name_H-M   'P 1'
#
loop_
_entity.id
_entity.type
_entity.pdbx_description
1 polymer ?
#
loop_
_entity_poly.entity_id
_entity_poly.type
_entity_poly.pdbx_seq_one_letter_code
_entity_poly.pdbx_strand_id
1 'polypeptide(L)'
;MPTICRFYDAYADGNRVILFLEIEGVPVSDTSLVSNNCDAWYIGALASNLVPLRNHSESTGADPSIEDASAGAGGGATVGTAARLITMLAVPGIGPVLGVGWLAAILGGVAAGGVTGGLLGALTNAGINEECAHVLVEGVRRGGTLVAARAAKEDVPRIEPLMNCRAVNLEERSELYRKAGWLAFDPKAPPYTADQVRCERALHGR
;
A
#
# COMPACT_ATOMS: atom_id res chain seq x y z
N MET A 1 0.85 2.99 20.96
CA MET A 1 1.52 3.84 19.96
C MET A 1 0.47 4.34 18.98
N PRO A 2 0.31 5.65 18.75
CA PRO A 2 -0.54 6.15 17.68
C PRO A 2 -0.09 5.64 16.31
N THR A 3 -1.06 5.48 15.40
CA THR A 3 -0.83 5.19 13.99
C THR A 3 -1.10 6.45 13.18
N ILE A 4 -0.15 6.85 12.34
CA ILE A 4 -0.30 7.93 11.37
C ILE A 4 -0.47 7.28 10.00
N CYS A 5 -1.52 7.65 9.27
CA CYS A 5 -1.77 7.18 7.91
C CYS A 5 -1.83 8.36 6.95
N ARG A 6 -1.18 8.22 5.78
CA ARG A 6 -1.20 9.21 4.71
C ARG A 6 -1.41 8.52 3.36
N PHE A 7 -2.04 9.23 2.45
CA PHE A 7 -2.39 8.76 1.12
C PHE A 7 -1.59 9.51 0.06
N TYR A 8 -1.20 8.80 -1.00
CA TYR A 8 -0.39 9.30 -2.10
C TYR A 8 -0.97 8.80 -3.41
N ASP A 9 -0.88 9.62 -4.46
CA ASP A 9 -1.38 9.24 -5.78
C ASP A 9 -0.47 8.24 -6.50
N ALA A 10 0.81 8.18 -6.13
CA ALA A 10 1.82 7.33 -6.74
C ALA A 10 2.60 6.49 -5.71
N TYR A 11 2.90 5.24 -6.09
CA TYR A 11 3.74 4.33 -5.30
C TYR A 11 5.11 4.93 -4.97
N ALA A 12 5.73 5.62 -5.93
CA ALA A 12 7.05 6.22 -5.76
C ALA A 12 7.08 7.24 -4.61
N ASP A 13 6.01 8.01 -4.41
CA ASP A 13 5.94 8.98 -3.32
C ASP A 13 5.74 8.30 -1.96
N GLY A 14 4.87 7.29 -1.89
CA GLY A 14 4.72 6.47 -0.69
C GLY A 14 6.02 5.76 -0.30
N ASN A 15 6.74 5.19 -1.28
CA ASN A 15 8.01 4.51 -1.04
C ASN A 15 9.11 5.47 -0.55
N ARG A 16 9.16 6.70 -1.06
CA ARG A 16 10.10 7.73 -0.56
C ARG A 16 9.84 8.07 0.90
N VAL A 17 8.57 8.23 1.28
CA VAL A 17 8.20 8.50 2.68
C VAL A 17 8.65 7.35 3.57
N ILE A 18 8.37 6.12 3.16
CA ILE A 18 8.84 4.93 3.87
C ILE A 18 10.36 4.95 4.11
N LEU A 19 11.16 5.31 3.09
CA LEU A 19 12.63 5.41 3.23
C LEU A 19 13.03 6.51 4.21
N PHE A 20 12.37 7.68 4.18
CA PHE A 20 12.63 8.75 5.14
C PHE A 20 12.30 8.35 6.57
N LEU A 21 11.22 7.60 6.79
CA LEU A 21 10.87 7.09 8.11
C LEU A 21 11.95 6.15 8.65
N GLU A 22 12.50 5.27 7.80
CA GLU A 22 13.58 4.35 8.20
C GLU A 22 14.89 5.09 8.52
N ILE A 23 15.24 6.10 7.72
CA ILE A 23 16.41 6.96 7.99
C ILE A 23 16.26 7.67 9.33
N GLU A 24 15.04 8.05 9.69
CA GLU A 24 14.68 8.66 10.97
C GLU A 24 14.51 7.63 12.10
N GLY A 25 14.86 6.38 11.86
CA GLY A 25 14.90 5.34 12.89
C GLY A 25 13.53 4.76 13.25
N VAL A 26 12.49 5.00 12.43
CA VAL A 26 11.22 4.28 12.59
C VAL A 26 11.44 2.82 12.19
N PRO A 27 11.15 1.84 13.08
CA PRO A 27 11.38 0.44 12.77
C PRO A 27 10.59 -0.02 11.54
N VAL A 28 11.22 -0.86 10.71
CA VAL A 28 10.56 -1.48 9.55
C VAL A 28 9.27 -2.21 9.95
N SER A 29 9.26 -2.85 11.13
CA SER A 29 8.09 -3.52 11.70
C SER A 29 6.90 -2.60 12.00
N ASP A 30 7.16 -1.30 12.15
CA ASP A 30 6.17 -0.28 12.46
C ASP A 30 5.73 0.55 11.24
N THR A 31 6.37 0.34 10.10
CA THR A 31 5.94 0.93 8.83
C THR A 31 5.19 -0.07 7.97
N SER A 32 4.25 0.43 7.18
CA SER A 32 3.52 -0.37 6.20
C SER A 32 3.11 0.46 5.01
N LEU A 33 3.09 -0.17 3.83
CA LEU A 33 2.66 0.42 2.58
C LEU A 33 1.67 -0.53 1.90
N VAL A 34 0.59 0.01 1.37
CA VAL A 34 -0.38 -0.75 0.56
C VAL A 34 -0.67 0.03 -0.71
N SER A 35 -0.38 -0.53 -1.87
CA SER A 35 -0.56 0.11 -3.17
C SER A 35 -1.41 -0.74 -4.10
N ASN A 36 -2.29 -0.10 -4.87
CA ASN A 36 -3.01 -0.77 -5.95
C ASN A 36 -2.05 -1.33 -7.00
N ASN A 37 -2.31 -2.53 -7.50
CA ASN A 37 -1.55 -3.17 -8.57
C ASN A 37 -2.44 -3.73 -9.69
N CYS A 38 -3.60 -3.12 -9.96
CA CYS A 38 -4.54 -3.59 -10.98
C CYS A 38 -3.95 -3.57 -12.40
N ASP A 39 -3.04 -2.64 -12.67
CA ASP A 39 -2.29 -2.54 -13.91
C ASP A 39 -0.98 -3.34 -13.93
N ALA A 40 -0.75 -4.20 -12.93
CA ALA A 40 0.36 -5.14 -12.85
C ALA A 40 1.76 -4.50 -12.95
N TRP A 41 1.92 -3.27 -12.46
CA TRP A 41 3.22 -2.57 -12.47
C TRP A 41 4.27 -3.26 -11.58
N TYR A 42 3.84 -3.93 -10.51
CA TYR A 42 4.66 -4.81 -9.68
C TYR A 42 4.43 -6.27 -10.08
N ILE A 43 5.51 -6.93 -10.50
CA ILE A 43 5.54 -8.35 -10.84
C ILE A 43 6.49 -9.03 -9.85
N GLY A 44 5.96 -9.57 -8.74
CA GLY A 44 6.74 -10.41 -7.84
C GLY A 44 7.01 -11.80 -8.44
N ALA A 45 8.04 -12.50 -7.96
CA ALA A 45 8.50 -13.80 -8.47
C ALA A 45 7.42 -14.90 -8.61
N LEU A 46 6.25 -14.75 -7.99
CA LEU A 46 5.10 -15.65 -8.14
C LEU A 46 4.45 -15.62 -9.54
N ALA A 47 4.71 -14.58 -10.34
CA ALA A 47 4.18 -14.47 -11.71
C ALA A 47 4.94 -15.31 -12.75
N SER A 48 6.03 -15.97 -12.37
CA SER A 48 6.76 -16.87 -13.29
C SER A 48 5.95 -18.14 -13.68
N ASN A 49 4.82 -18.42 -13.00
CA ASN A 49 3.91 -19.52 -13.34
C ASN A 49 2.50 -19.07 -13.79
N LEU A 50 2.25 -17.77 -13.94
CA LEU A 50 1.00 -17.28 -14.54
C LEU A 50 1.33 -16.70 -15.92
N VAL A 51 1.02 -17.48 -16.94
CA VAL A 51 1.08 -17.10 -18.37
C VAL A 51 0.53 -15.67 -18.55
N PRO A 52 1.35 -14.68 -18.94
CA PRO A 52 0.84 -13.35 -19.25
C PRO A 52 0.15 -13.41 -20.62
N LEU A 53 -1.17 -13.26 -20.65
CA LEU A 53 -1.85 -12.85 -21.89
C LEU A 53 -1.63 -11.35 -22.09
N ARG A 54 -0.47 -10.97 -22.67
CA ARG A 54 -0.38 -9.84 -23.62
C ARG A 54 1.01 -9.74 -24.26
N ASN A 55 1.03 -9.94 -25.58
CA ASN A 55 2.10 -9.50 -26.47
C ASN A 55 1.99 -7.98 -26.70
N HIS A 56 3.02 -7.21 -26.33
CA HIS A 56 3.73 -6.33 -27.26
C HIS A 56 4.98 -5.66 -26.63
N SER A 57 6.08 -5.81 -27.38
CA SER A 57 7.31 -5.00 -27.50
C SER A 57 8.31 -4.89 -26.35
N GLU A 58 9.53 -5.30 -26.73
CA GLU A 58 10.85 -5.19 -26.12
C GLU A 58 11.25 -3.76 -25.70
N SER A 59 11.98 -3.62 -24.58
CA SER A 59 13.39 -3.22 -24.60
C SER A 59 13.96 -3.01 -23.19
N THR A 60 14.95 -3.84 -22.86
CA THR A 60 16.27 -3.51 -22.29
C THR A 60 16.37 -2.77 -20.95
N GLY A 61 16.93 -3.49 -19.97
CA GLY A 61 18.16 -3.03 -19.33
C GLY A 61 18.09 -2.73 -17.82
N ALA A 62 18.97 -3.44 -17.11
CA ALA A 62 19.52 -3.14 -15.79
C ALA A 62 18.65 -3.49 -14.56
N ASP A 63 19.06 -4.60 -13.94
CA ASP A 63 18.91 -4.89 -12.52
C ASP A 63 19.47 -3.73 -11.67
N PRO A 64 18.89 -3.47 -10.48
CA PRO A 64 19.54 -4.07 -9.33
C PRO A 64 18.52 -4.77 -8.42
N SER A 65 18.75 -6.07 -8.27
CA SER A 65 18.51 -6.89 -7.10
C SER A 65 17.79 -6.14 -5.96
N ILE A 66 16.46 -6.07 -6.06
CA ILE A 66 15.64 -5.94 -4.86
C ILE A 66 15.79 -7.30 -4.20
N GLU A 67 16.46 -7.32 -3.04
CA GLU A 67 16.56 -8.52 -2.20
C GLU A 67 15.15 -9.04 -1.94
N ASP A 68 14.79 -10.02 -2.76
CA ASP A 68 13.50 -10.66 -2.79
C ASP A 68 13.41 -11.47 -1.51
N ALA A 69 12.69 -10.95 -0.53
CA ALA A 69 12.38 -11.64 0.71
C ALA A 69 11.31 -12.73 0.45
N SER A 70 11.46 -13.49 -0.63
CA SER A 70 10.94 -14.85 -0.68
C SER A 70 11.80 -15.67 0.29
N ALA A 71 11.50 -15.55 1.59
CA ALA A 71 11.84 -16.57 2.57
C ALA A 71 11.04 -17.84 2.25
N GLY A 72 11.36 -18.46 1.11
CA GLY A 72 11.01 -19.82 0.75
C GLY A 72 11.99 -20.76 1.42
N ALA A 73 11.47 -21.78 2.07
CA ALA A 73 12.23 -22.80 2.78
C ALA A 73 13.36 -23.39 1.92
N GLY A 74 14.61 -23.04 2.24
CA GLY A 74 15.78 -23.52 1.49
C GLY A 74 17.09 -22.92 1.99
N GLY A 75 17.57 -23.41 3.14
CA GLY A 75 18.94 -23.33 3.67
C GLY A 75 19.85 -22.14 3.28
N GLY A 76 20.08 -21.24 4.23
CA GLY A 76 21.23 -20.32 4.20
C GLY A 76 21.03 -19.09 5.07
N ALA A 77 21.40 -19.17 6.35
CA ALA A 77 21.40 -18.00 7.22
C ALA A 77 22.61 -17.11 6.92
N THR A 78 22.38 -15.86 6.53
CA THR A 78 23.37 -14.78 6.62
C THR A 78 22.70 -13.56 7.23
N VAL A 79 23.10 -13.23 8.46
CA VAL A 79 23.07 -11.91 9.12
C VAL A 79 21.89 -10.97 8.74
N GLY A 80 20.85 -10.98 9.58
CA GLY A 80 20.48 -9.80 10.37
C GLY A 80 19.91 -8.53 9.71
N THR A 81 19.61 -8.48 8.42
CA THR A 81 18.73 -7.42 7.88
C THR A 81 17.28 -7.85 8.09
N ALA A 82 16.48 -7.08 8.81
CA ALA A 82 15.04 -7.30 8.88
C ALA A 82 14.45 -7.07 7.48
N ALA A 83 14.42 -8.12 6.67
CA ALA A 83 13.91 -8.06 5.32
C ALA A 83 12.42 -7.66 5.36
N ARG A 84 12.03 -6.72 4.50
CA ARG A 84 10.65 -6.25 4.44
C ARG A 84 9.80 -7.37 3.85
N LEU A 85 8.74 -7.76 4.57
CA LEU A 85 7.74 -8.66 4.00
C LEU A 85 6.98 -7.89 2.91
N ILE A 86 7.19 -8.31 1.66
CA ILE A 86 6.46 -7.84 0.48
C ILE A 86 5.51 -8.96 0.06
N THR A 87 4.24 -8.63 -0.12
CA THR A 87 3.21 -9.60 -0.51
C THR A 87 2.27 -9.03 -1.55
N MET A 88 1.85 -9.90 -2.46
CA MET A 88 0.80 -9.62 -3.42
C MET A 88 -0.47 -10.31 -2.96
N LEU A 89 -1.55 -9.54 -2.79
CA LEU A 89 -2.82 -10.03 -2.30
C LEU A 89 -3.98 -9.46 -3.12
N ALA A 90 -5.04 -10.24 -3.32
CA ALA A 90 -6.30 -9.72 -3.81
C ALA A 90 -7.18 -9.29 -2.62
N VAL A 91 -7.48 -7.99 -2.52
CA VAL A 91 -8.37 -7.45 -1.48
C VAL A 91 -9.77 -7.25 -2.07
N PRO A 92 -10.84 -7.80 -1.45
CA PRO A 92 -12.22 -7.59 -1.91
C PRO A 92 -12.56 -6.10 -2.08
N GLY A 93 -13.19 -5.76 -3.20
CA GLY A 93 -13.55 -4.39 -3.56
C GLY A 93 -12.40 -3.50 -4.06
N ILE A 94 -11.13 -3.86 -3.81
CA ILE A 94 -9.95 -3.10 -4.26
C ILE A 94 -9.30 -3.75 -5.48
N GLY A 95 -9.22 -5.09 -5.49
CA GLY A 95 -8.48 -5.87 -6.48
C GLY A 95 -7.06 -6.23 -6.00
N PRO A 96 -6.13 -6.53 -6.93
CA PRO A 96 -4.76 -6.88 -6.58
C PRO A 96 -4.03 -5.67 -5.99
N VAL A 97 -3.35 -5.90 -4.87
CA VAL A 97 -2.54 -4.90 -4.16
C VAL A 97 -1.16 -5.45 -3.85
N LEU A 98 -0.17 -4.55 -3.89
CA LEU A 98 1.13 -4.73 -3.29
C LEU A 98 1.05 -4.27 -1.83
N GLY A 99 1.33 -5.16 -0.90
CA GLY A 99 1.43 -4.84 0.52
C GLY A 99 2.86 -5.03 1.02
N VAL A 100 3.33 -4.09 1.82
CA VAL A 100 4.62 -4.15 2.53
C VAL A 100 4.39 -3.89 4.01
N GLY A 101 5.01 -4.69 4.88
CA GLY A 101 5.00 -4.46 6.33
C GLY A 101 3.75 -4.97 7.06
N TRP A 102 3.44 -4.38 8.21
CA TRP A 102 2.50 -4.97 9.17
C TRP A 102 1.03 -4.98 8.72
N LEU A 103 0.54 -3.97 7.98
CA LEU A 103 -0.84 -4.03 7.44
C LEU A 103 -0.94 -5.15 6.41
N ALA A 104 0.09 -5.33 5.59
CA ALA A 104 0.14 -6.39 4.60
C ALA A 104 0.11 -7.78 5.25
N ALA A 105 0.79 -7.97 6.38
CA ALA A 105 0.73 -9.21 7.17
C ALA A 105 -0.68 -9.48 7.74
N ILE A 106 -1.39 -8.43 8.19
CA ILE A 106 -2.79 -8.54 8.63
C ILE A 106 -3.69 -8.96 7.46
N LEU A 107 -3.54 -8.31 6.31
CA LEU A 107 -4.33 -8.61 5.12
C LEU A 107 -4.07 -10.02 4.57
N GLY A 108 -2.82 -10.47 4.62
CA GLY A 108 -2.41 -11.81 4.23
C GLY A 108 -2.82 -12.91 5.21
N GLY A 109 -3.51 -12.58 6.31
CA GLY A 109 -3.99 -13.55 7.29
C GLY A 109 -2.90 -14.15 8.20
N VAL A 110 -1.69 -13.58 8.20
CA VAL A 110 -0.56 -14.06 9.01
C VAL A 110 -0.66 -13.54 10.45
N ALA A 111 -1.46 -12.50 10.69
CA ALA A 111 -1.70 -11.97 12.03
C ALA A 111 -2.73 -12.80 12.82
N ALA A 112 -2.34 -13.23 14.03
CA ALA A 112 -3.17 -13.98 14.97
C ALA A 112 -4.39 -13.15 15.44
N GLY A 113 -5.51 -13.26 14.73
CA GLY A 113 -6.75 -12.58 15.12
C GLY A 113 -7.80 -12.40 14.04
N GLY A 114 -7.49 -12.66 12.77
CA GLY A 114 -8.48 -12.68 11.68
C GLY A 114 -9.31 -11.40 11.62
N VAL A 115 -8.72 -10.31 11.11
CA VAL A 115 -9.51 -9.09 10.84
C VAL A 115 -10.47 -9.39 9.69
N THR A 116 -11.70 -9.73 10.06
CA THR A 116 -12.83 -9.86 9.14
C THR A 116 -13.16 -8.45 8.65
N GLY A 117 -12.68 -8.05 7.46
CA GLY A 117 -12.98 -6.69 6.96
C GLY A 117 -12.03 -6.10 5.93
N GLY A 118 -10.96 -6.80 5.52
CA GLY A 118 -10.03 -6.29 4.51
C GLY A 118 -9.28 -5.04 4.97
N LEU A 119 -8.89 -4.17 4.03
CA LEU A 119 -8.12 -2.96 4.34
C LEU A 119 -8.87 -1.97 5.23
N LEU A 120 -10.19 -1.86 5.06
CA LEU A 120 -11.02 -1.00 5.93
C LEU A 120 -10.93 -1.46 7.39
N GLY A 121 -11.16 -2.75 7.65
CA GLY A 121 -11.04 -3.32 8.99
C GLY A 121 -9.63 -3.23 9.57
N ALA A 122 -8.60 -3.39 8.73
CA ALA A 122 -7.21 -3.27 9.16
C ALA A 122 -6.87 -1.84 9.63
N LEU A 123 -7.37 -0.82 8.93
CA LEU A 123 -7.17 0.58 9.28
C LEU A 123 -7.95 1.00 10.53
N THR A 124 -9.21 0.59 10.65
CA THR A 124 -10.02 0.91 11.85
C THR A 124 -9.46 0.22 13.09
N ASN A 125 -9.03 -1.04 12.99
CA ASN A 125 -8.34 -1.74 14.08
C ASN A 125 -7.00 -1.08 14.44
N ALA A 126 -6.36 -0.40 13.49
CA ALA A 126 -5.14 0.38 13.74
C ALA A 126 -5.39 1.75 14.40
N GLY A 127 -6.64 2.08 14.70
CA GLY A 127 -7.05 3.33 15.36
C GLY A 127 -7.34 4.49 14.40
N ILE A 128 -7.44 4.23 13.09
CA ILE A 128 -7.87 5.24 12.12
C ILE A 128 -9.38 5.40 12.21
N ASN A 129 -9.86 6.65 12.30
CA ASN A 129 -11.28 6.94 12.28
C ASN A 129 -11.94 6.34 11.02
N GLU A 130 -13.15 5.78 11.17
CA GLU A 130 -13.85 5.05 10.12
C GLU A 130 -14.12 5.91 8.86
N GLU A 131 -14.50 7.18 9.03
CA GLU A 131 -14.74 8.10 7.90
C GLU A 131 -13.47 8.30 7.08
N CYS A 132 -12.33 8.54 7.76
CA CYS A 132 -11.02 8.64 7.12
C CYS A 132 -10.61 7.32 6.47
N ALA A 133 -10.87 6.19 7.12
CA ALA A 133 -10.53 4.87 6.62
C ALA A 133 -11.28 4.57 5.31
N HIS A 134 -12.56 4.93 5.19
CA HIS A 134 -13.29 4.80 3.93
C HIS A 134 -12.65 5.59 2.78
N VAL A 135 -12.24 6.84 3.01
CA VAL A 135 -11.58 7.67 1.98
C VAL A 135 -10.23 7.08 1.59
N LEU A 136 -9.44 6.62 2.57
CA LEU A 136 -8.16 5.97 2.35
C LEU A 136 -8.28 4.70 1.50
N VAL A 137 -9.24 3.84 1.82
CA VAL A 137 -9.48 2.59 1.09
C VAL A 137 -10.00 2.87 -0.32
N GLU A 138 -10.90 3.85 -0.49
CA GLU A 138 -11.36 4.28 -1.81
C GLU A 138 -10.19 4.83 -2.64
N GLY A 139 -9.29 5.59 -2.03
CA GLY A 139 -8.07 6.09 -2.69
C GLY A 139 -7.19 4.95 -3.21
N VAL A 140 -6.96 3.91 -2.40
CA VAL A 140 -6.22 2.72 -2.84
C VAL A 140 -7.00 1.97 -3.93
N ARG A 141 -8.32 1.81 -3.80
CA ARG A 141 -9.17 1.21 -4.83
C ARG A 141 -9.09 1.93 -6.17
N ARG A 142 -8.96 3.26 -6.17
CA ARG A 142 -8.82 4.11 -7.36
C ARG A 142 -7.41 4.17 -7.95
N GLY A 143 -6.42 3.53 -7.32
CA GLY A 143 -5.08 3.41 -7.87
C GLY A 143 -3.95 3.98 -7.02
N GLY A 144 -4.25 4.63 -5.90
CA GLY A 144 -3.21 5.24 -5.09
C GLY A 144 -2.47 4.28 -4.16
N THR A 145 -1.71 4.90 -3.26
CA THR A 145 -0.85 4.24 -2.29
C THR A 145 -1.11 4.80 -0.89
N LEU A 146 -1.24 3.89 0.07
CA LEU A 146 -1.37 4.20 1.47
C LEU A 146 -0.07 3.88 2.18
N VAL A 147 0.38 4.78 3.06
CA VAL A 147 1.47 4.53 4.00
C VAL A 147 0.97 4.70 5.42
N ALA A 148 1.32 3.76 6.28
CA ALA A 148 1.02 3.78 7.71
C ALA A 148 2.30 3.64 8.53
N ALA A 149 2.43 4.43 9.58
CA ALA A 149 3.52 4.35 10.54
C ALA A 149 2.98 4.32 11.97
N ARG A 150 3.46 3.39 12.78
CA ARG A 150 3.26 3.42 14.24
C ARG A 150 4.44 4.12 14.88
N ALA A 151 4.17 5.06 15.77
CA ALA A 151 5.21 5.85 16.43
C ALA A 151 4.91 6.00 17.92
N ALA A 152 5.95 6.20 18.73
CA ALA A 152 5.76 6.71 20.09
C ALA A 152 5.17 8.13 20.02
N LYS A 153 4.43 8.55 21.05
CA LYS A 153 3.77 9.87 21.03
C LYS A 153 4.80 11.01 20.94
N GLU A 154 5.97 10.83 21.56
CA GLU A 154 7.08 11.78 21.47
C GLU A 154 7.68 11.91 20.06
N ASP A 155 7.61 10.87 19.22
CA ASP A 155 8.18 10.88 17.87
C ASP A 155 7.21 11.45 16.82
N VAL A 156 5.91 11.54 17.13
CA VAL A 156 4.88 12.01 16.18
C VAL A 156 5.24 13.37 15.56
N PRO A 157 5.66 14.41 16.32
CA PRO A 157 5.98 15.71 15.74
C PRO A 157 7.16 15.68 14.74
N ARG A 158 8.05 14.69 14.85
CA ARG A 158 9.20 14.49 13.96
C ARG A 158 8.81 13.70 12.71
N ILE A 159 7.97 12.69 12.87
CA ILE A 159 7.54 11.77 11.82
C ILE A 159 6.47 12.38 10.91
N GLU A 160 5.52 13.10 11.49
CA GLU A 160 4.36 13.63 10.79
C GLU A 160 4.72 14.54 9.59
N PRO A 161 5.68 15.48 9.69
CA PRO A 161 6.10 16.29 8.55
C PRO A 161 6.62 15.47 7.37
N LEU A 162 7.34 14.38 7.64
CA LEU A 162 7.88 13.48 6.61
C LEU A 162 6.76 12.76 5.87
N MET A 163 5.75 12.32 6.62
CA MET A 163 4.57 11.70 6.04
C MET A 163 3.65 12.72 5.34
N ASN A 164 3.77 14.01 5.64
CA ASN A 164 3.00 15.05 4.95
C ASN A 164 3.58 15.41 3.58
N CYS A 165 4.85 15.08 3.33
CA CYS A 165 5.50 15.35 2.05
C CYS A 165 4.77 14.64 0.92
N ARG A 166 4.15 15.42 0.02
CA ARG A 166 3.37 14.92 -1.14
C ARG A 166 2.13 14.10 -0.77
N ALA A 167 1.74 14.09 0.51
CA ALA A 167 0.47 13.49 0.90
C ALA A 167 -0.69 14.25 0.27
N VAL A 168 -1.69 13.50 -0.18
CA VAL A 168 -2.96 14.04 -0.67
C VAL A 168 -3.73 14.63 0.51
N ASN A 169 -4.33 15.80 0.30
CA ASN A 169 -5.32 16.32 1.23
C ASN A 169 -6.58 15.44 1.19
N LEU A 170 -6.78 14.64 2.24
CA LEU A 170 -7.88 13.69 2.31
C LEU A 170 -9.25 14.37 2.34
N GLU A 171 -9.34 15.58 2.91
CA GLU A 171 -10.60 16.32 2.95
C GLU A 171 -11.03 16.71 1.54
N GLU A 172 -10.16 17.39 0.79
CA GLU A 172 -10.38 17.72 -0.63
C GLU A 172 -10.67 16.46 -1.47
N ARG A 173 -9.91 15.39 -1.25
CA ARG A 173 -10.14 14.12 -1.98
C ARG A 173 -11.51 13.53 -1.68
N SER A 174 -11.93 13.54 -0.41
CA SER A 174 -13.24 13.05 -0.01
C SER A 174 -14.37 13.86 -0.64
N GLU A 175 -14.23 15.18 -0.74
CA GLU A 175 -15.19 16.04 -1.41
C GLU A 175 -15.29 15.74 -2.91
N LEU A 176 -14.16 15.51 -3.58
CA LEU A 176 -14.15 15.13 -4.99
C LEU A 176 -14.91 13.82 -5.22
N TYR A 177 -14.68 12.81 -4.37
CA TYR A 177 -15.40 11.55 -4.43
C TYR A 177 -16.90 11.75 -4.20
N ARG A 178 -17.29 12.52 -3.18
CA ARG A 178 -18.70 12.81 -2.88
C ARG A 178 -19.40 13.57 -4.00
N LYS A 179 -18.73 14.53 -4.65
CA LYS A 179 -19.24 15.22 -5.84
C LYS A 179 -19.49 14.27 -7.02
N ALA A 180 -18.70 13.21 -7.12
CA ALA A 180 -18.88 12.14 -8.10
C ALA A 180 -19.91 11.07 -7.67
N GLY A 181 -20.63 11.26 -6.56
CA GLY A 181 -21.68 10.36 -6.07
C GLY A 181 -21.19 9.23 -5.17
N TRP A 182 -19.92 9.23 -4.76
CA TRP A 182 -19.40 8.27 -3.77
C TRP A 182 -19.85 8.66 -2.36
N LEU A 183 -20.30 7.68 -1.56
CA LEU A 183 -20.72 7.91 -0.17
C LEU A 183 -19.72 7.31 0.82
N ALA A 184 -19.36 6.04 0.59
CA ALA A 184 -18.41 5.28 1.40
C ALA A 184 -17.84 4.13 0.55
N PHE A 185 -16.72 3.57 0.98
CA PHE A 185 -16.17 2.37 0.34
C PHE A 185 -17.12 1.18 0.47
N ASP A 186 -17.42 0.53 -0.66
CA ASP A 186 -18.20 -0.71 -0.72
C ASP A 186 -17.30 -1.90 -1.13
N PRO A 187 -17.06 -2.88 -0.24
CA PRO A 187 -16.24 -4.05 -0.55
C PRO A 187 -16.86 -4.99 -1.60
N LYS A 188 -18.15 -4.84 -1.90
CA LYS A 188 -18.86 -5.63 -2.93
C LYS A 188 -18.83 -4.96 -4.30
N ALA A 189 -18.44 -3.69 -4.40
CA ALA A 189 -18.31 -3.01 -5.67
C ALA A 189 -17.21 -3.69 -6.53
N PRO A 190 -17.40 -3.80 -7.85
CA PRO A 190 -16.38 -4.36 -8.73
C PRO A 190 -15.09 -3.54 -8.61
N PRO A 191 -13.91 -4.16 -8.47
CA PRO A 191 -12.63 -3.46 -8.49
C PRO A 191 -12.49 -2.55 -9.73
N TYR A 192 -11.74 -1.46 -9.59
CA TYR A 192 -11.40 -0.64 -10.75
C TYR A 192 -10.61 -1.48 -11.76
N THR A 193 -10.82 -1.25 -13.05
CA THR A 193 -10.03 -1.87 -14.10
C THR A 193 -8.67 -1.18 -14.23
N ALA A 194 -7.71 -1.85 -14.87
CA ALA A 194 -6.39 -1.28 -15.14
C ALA A 194 -6.46 0.05 -15.91
N ASP A 195 -7.38 0.18 -16.87
CA ASP A 195 -7.57 1.43 -17.62
C ASP A 195 -8.15 2.54 -16.73
N GLN A 196 -9.11 2.22 -15.86
CA GLN A 196 -9.66 3.20 -14.92
C GLN A 196 -8.61 3.66 -13.91
N VAL A 197 -7.80 2.74 -13.36
CA VAL A 197 -6.67 3.07 -12.48
C VAL A 197 -5.65 3.97 -13.18
N ARG A 198 -5.29 3.65 -14.44
CA ARG A 198 -4.38 4.51 -15.22
C ARG A 198 -4.94 5.91 -15.44
N CYS A 199 -6.23 6.02 -15.77
CA CYS A 199 -6.89 7.32 -15.93
C CYS A 199 -6.92 8.13 -14.62
N GLU A 200 -7.26 7.49 -13.49
CA GLU A 200 -7.26 8.12 -12.17
C GLU A 200 -5.85 8.59 -11.76
N ARG A 201 -4.82 7.76 -11.98
CA ARG A 201 -3.42 8.14 -11.75
C ARG A 201 -2.97 9.28 -12.66
N ALA A 202 -3.39 9.31 -13.92
CA ALA A 202 -3.08 10.40 -14.83
C ALA A 202 -3.79 11.71 -14.43
N LEU A 203 -4.99 11.62 -13.85
CA LEU A 203 -5.76 12.76 -13.38
C LEU A 203 -5.14 13.41 -12.13
N HIS A 204 -4.55 12.59 -11.25
CA HIS A 204 -4.05 13.04 -9.95
C HIS A 204 -2.52 13.04 -9.81
N GLY A 205 -1.79 12.38 -10.73
CA GLY A 205 -0.33 12.32 -10.74
C GLY A 205 0.27 13.70 -10.96
N ARG A 206 1.14 14.11 -10.03
CA ARG A 206 1.88 15.38 -10.07
C ARG A 206 3.37 15.16 -10.26
#